data_AF-A0A0U1XQU6-F1
#
_entry.id   AF-A0A0U1XQU6-F1
#
_cell.length_a   1.000
_cell.length_b   1.000
_cell.length_c   1.000
_cell.angle_alpha   90.00
_cell.angle_beta   90.00
_cell.angle_gamma   90.00
#
_symmetry.space_group_name_H-M   'P 1'
#
loop_
_entity.id
_entity.type
_entity.pdbx_description
1 polymer ?
#
loop_
_entity_poly.entity_id
_entity_poly.type
_entity_poly.pdbx_seq_one_letter_code
_entity_poly.pdbx_strand_id
1 'polypeptide(L)' 'MPQMSPMMWFSLFIMFSIMMIMFNQMNFFSYKPVKIKSIKKMMKKNNMNWKW' A
#
# COMPACT_ATOMS: atom_id res chain seq x y z
N MET A 1 41.99 -6.19 5.09
CA MET A 1 41.19 -7.11 4.24
C MET A 1 40.51 -8.12 5.15
N PRO A 2 39.22 -7.99 5.46
CA PRO A 2 38.50 -9.00 6.22
C PRO A 2 38.06 -10.10 5.24
N GLN A 3 38.49 -11.34 5.48
CA GLN A 3 38.00 -12.49 4.73
C GLN A 3 36.49 -12.62 4.98
N MET A 4 35.71 -12.36 3.93
CA MET A 4 34.26 -12.42 3.96
C MET A 4 33.85 -13.89 4.06
N SER A 5 33.30 -14.28 5.21
CA SER A 5 32.86 -15.65 5.41
C SER A 5 31.70 -15.98 4.45
N PRO A 6 31.65 -17.20 3.88
CA PRO A 6 30.68 -17.56 2.83
C PRO A 6 29.21 -17.47 3.24
N MET A 7 28.91 -17.48 4.55
CA MET A 7 27.53 -17.56 5.06
C MET A 7 26.82 -16.21 5.20
N MET A 8 27.54 -15.09 5.28
CA MET A 8 26.91 -13.78 5.53
C MET A 8 26.04 -13.32 4.36
N TRP A 9 26.38 -13.70 3.14
CA TRP A 9 25.64 -13.26 1.95
C TRP A 9 24.21 -13.81 1.90
N PHE A 10 24.02 -15.08 2.26
CA PHE A 10 22.69 -15.69 2.29
C PHE A 10 21.80 -15.06 3.38
N SER A 11 22.37 -14.80 4.57
CA SER A 11 21.66 -14.12 5.64
C SER A 11 21.26 -12.68 5.25
N LEU A 12 22.17 -11.93 4.64
CA LEU A 12 21.90 -10.58 4.13
C LEU A 12 20.81 -10.59 3.05
N PHE A 13 20.83 -11.57 2.14
CA PHE A 13 19.80 -11.71 1.11
C PHE A 13 18.41 -11.95 1.72
N ILE A 14 18.31 -12.82 2.73
CA ILE A 14 17.04 -13.09 3.43
C ILE A 14 16.55 -11.83 4.16
N MET A 15 17.43 -11.16 4.91
CA MET A 15 17.08 -9.92 5.62
C MET A 15 16.57 -8.84 4.66
N PHE A 16 17.25 -8.64 3.53
CA PHE A 16 16.85 -7.70 2.51
C PHE A 16 15.48 -8.05 1.89
N SER A 17 15.26 -9.33 1.58
CA SER A 17 14.00 -9.81 1.00
C SER A 17 12.81 -9.57 1.94
N ILE A 18 12.97 -9.83 3.23
CA ILE A 18 11.92 -9.59 4.24
C ILE A 18 11.60 -8.09 4.34
N MET A 19 12.62 -7.23 4.36
CA MET A 19 12.49 -5.77 4.34
C MET A 19 11.68 -5.30 3.12
N MET A 20 11.99 -5.83 1.94
CA MET A 20 11.32 -5.47 0.69
C MET A 20 9.84 -5.89 0.69
N ILE A 21 9.51 -7.09 1.20
CA ILE A 21 8.13 -7.57 1.33
C ILE A 21 7.33 -6.67 2.29
N MET A 22 7.88 -6.35 3.46
CA MET A 22 7.23 -5.48 4.44
C MET A 22 6.97 -4.08 3.88
N PHE A 23 7.94 -3.53 3.14
CA PHE A 23 7.78 -2.23 2.48
C PHE A 23 6.64 -2.25 1.44
N ASN A 24 6.53 -3.31 0.64
CA ASN A 24 5.45 -3.47 -0.32
C ASN A 24 4.08 -3.60 0.36
N GLN A 25 3.99 -4.33 1.47
CA GLN A 25 2.76 -4.42 2.26
C GLN A 25 2.36 -3.04 2.81
N MET A 26 3.30 -2.29 3.38
CA MET A 26 3.03 -0.94 3.88
C MET A 26 2.54 -0.01 2.77
N ASN A 27 3.15 -0.07 1.58
CA ASN A 27 2.70 0.72 0.44
C ASN A 27 1.29 0.32 -0.04
N PHE A 28 0.99 -0.99 -0.06
CA PHE A 28 -0.33 -1.49 -0.43
C PHE A 28 -1.42 -1.02 0.53
N PHE A 29 -1.19 -1.08 1.85
CA PHE A 29 -2.16 -0.61 2.84
C PHE A 29 -2.21 0.92 2.99
N SER A 30 -1.12 1.61 2.68
CA SER A 30 -1.08 3.09 2.59
C SER A 30 -1.90 3.61 1.41
N TYR A 31 -2.11 2.77 0.39
CA TYR A 31 -3.06 3.05 -0.68
C TYR A 31 -4.49 2.99 -0.15
N LYS A 32 -4.93 4.09 0.47
CA LYS A 32 -6.33 4.27 0.83
C LYS A 32 -7.15 4.29 -0.47
N PRO A 33 -8.14 3.39 -0.65
CA PRO A 33 -9.06 3.53 -1.76
C PRO A 33 -9.79 4.86 -1.60
N VAL A 34 -9.40 5.83 -2.41
CA VAL A 34 -10.00 7.16 -2.43
C VAL A 34 -11.43 7.00 -2.93
N LYS A 35 -12.34 7.00 -1.96
CA LYS A 35 -13.70 7.57 -2.02
C LYS A 35 -14.75 6.77 -2.81
N ILE A 36 -15.27 5.71 -2.20
CA ILE A 36 -16.71 5.39 -2.34
C ILE A 36 -17.57 6.49 -1.68
N LYS A 37 -16.99 7.25 -0.73
CA LYS A 37 -17.64 8.39 -0.06
C LYS A 37 -17.90 9.61 -0.99
N SER A 38 -17.13 9.83 -2.06
CA SER A 38 -17.41 10.95 -3.00
C SER A 38 -18.59 10.64 -3.91
N ILE A 39 -18.74 9.39 -4.34
CA ILE A 39 -19.88 8.94 -5.15
C ILE A 39 -21.17 9.10 -4.35
N LYS A 40 -21.20 8.70 -3.07
CA LYS A 40 -22.36 8.97 -2.19
C LYS A 40 -22.65 10.45 -1.99
N LYS A 41 -21.63 11.32 -1.97
CA LYS A 41 -21.80 12.78 -1.83
C LYS A 41 -22.34 13.41 -3.13
N MET A 42 -21.98 12.86 -4.28
CA MET A 42 -22.52 13.25 -5.60
C MET A 42 -23.98 12.78 -5.76
N MET A 43 -24.29 11.55 -5.37
CA MET A 43 -25.67 11.03 -5.37
C MET A 43 -26.61 11.80 -4.42
N LYS A 44 -26.14 12.20 -3.21
CA LYS A 44 -26.93 13.05 -2.30
C LYS A 44 -27.17 14.48 -2.83
N LYS A 45 -26.39 14.95 -3.80
CA LYS A 45 -26.58 16.29 -4.39
C LYS A 45 -27.59 16.29 -5.52
N ASN A 46 -27.89 15.12 -6.09
CA ASN A 46 -29.02 14.91 -6.99
C ASN A 46 -30.33 14.71 -6.20
N ASN A 47 -30.61 15.60 -5.23
CA ASN A 47 -32.00 15.90 -4.92
C ASN A 47 -32.56 16.62 -6.15
N MET A 48 -32.94 15.84 -7.14
CA MET A 48 -33.87 16.27 -8.17
C MET A 48 -35.08 16.78 -7.40
N ASN A 49 -35.20 18.11 -7.34
CA ASN A 49 -36.47 18.78 -7.12
C ASN A 49 -37.37 18.36 -8.28
N TRP A 50 -37.93 17.16 -8.19
CA TRP A 50 -39.04 16.73 -9.01
C TRP A 50 -40.25 17.49 -8.46
N LYS A 51 -40.31 18.76 -8.86
CA LYS A 51 -41.56 19.50 -8.91
C LYS A 51 -42.19 19.14 -10.25
N TRP A 52 -42.99 18.08 -10.24
CA TRP A 52 -44.20 17.96 -11.04
C TRP A 52 -45.24 17.31 -10.13
#